data_AF-A0A7C4L3X1-F1
#
_entry.id   AF-A0A7C4L3X1-F1
#
_cell.length_a   1.000
_cell.length_b   1.000
_cell.length_c   1.000
_cell.angle_alpha   90.00
_cell.angle_beta   90.00
_cell.angle_gamma   90.00
#
_symmetry.space_group_name_H-M   'P 1'
#
loop_
_entity.id
_entity.type
_entity.pdbx_description
1 polymer ?
#
loop_
_entity_poly.entity_id
_entity_poly.type
_entity_poly.pdbx_seq_one_letter_code
_entity_poly.pdbx_strand_id
1 'polypeptide(L)'
;MRKPFEIGEGAWWVVPDGRTIAVPSFHESWLASHPAIAGGARNTIEFVKKSGWLSVTLYTGGMVEIISRDQNDPRQQKAILQLLEVNRPLLTKAVIFVPALDGCLTLGPETLDDSERISVLLARFEETATTADPQGSTEG
;
A
#
# COMPACT_ATOMS: atom_id res chain seq x y z
N MET A 1 23.22 1.10 -6.85
CA MET A 1 22.27 1.12 -5.71
C MET A 1 20.94 1.61 -6.25
N ARG A 2 19.82 1.01 -5.86
CA ARG A 2 18.49 1.50 -6.24
C ARG A 2 18.22 2.85 -5.59
N LYS A 3 17.42 3.69 -6.25
CA LYS A 3 16.96 4.95 -5.67
C LYS A 3 16.02 4.66 -4.49
N PRO A 4 15.92 5.57 -3.50
CA PRO A 4 14.91 5.45 -2.46
C PRO A 4 13.53 5.23 -3.07
N PHE A 5 12.74 4.33 -2.48
CA PHE A 5 11.40 3.92 -2.91
C PHE A 5 11.32 3.21 -4.28
N GLU A 6 12.43 3.00 -4.99
CA GLU A 6 12.42 2.30 -6.27
C GLU A 6 12.16 0.80 -6.08
N ILE A 7 11.16 0.30 -6.78
CA ILE A 7 10.76 -1.11 -6.81
C ILE A 7 10.73 -1.62 -8.26
N GLY A 8 10.62 -2.93 -8.41
CA GLY A 8 10.31 -3.57 -9.70
C GLY A 8 9.14 -4.52 -9.54
N GLU A 9 8.79 -5.26 -10.59
CA GLU A 9 7.76 -6.31 -10.48
C GLU A 9 8.08 -7.28 -9.33
N GLY A 10 7.03 -7.73 -8.64
CA GLY A 10 7.11 -8.62 -7.48
C GLY A 10 6.85 -7.93 -6.15
N ALA A 11 7.17 -8.65 -5.07
CA ALA A 11 6.89 -8.27 -3.69
C ALA A 11 8.06 -7.51 -3.05
N TRP A 12 7.73 -6.53 -2.22
CA TRP A 12 8.67 -5.63 -1.58
C TRP A 12 8.20 -5.27 -0.17
N TRP A 13 9.18 -5.06 0.72
CA TRP A 13 8.99 -4.23 1.90
C TRP A 13 9.55 -2.84 1.62
N VAL A 14 8.79 -1.81 2.00
CA VAL A 14 9.24 -0.42 1.91
C VAL A 14 9.25 0.19 3.30
N VAL A 15 10.43 0.58 3.76
CA VAL A 15 10.63 1.25 5.04
C VAL A 15 10.25 2.74 4.86
N PRO A 16 9.65 3.42 5.86
CA PRO A 16 9.25 4.83 5.71
C PRO A 16 10.38 5.82 5.39
N ASP A 17 11.64 5.41 5.55
CA ASP A 17 12.82 6.20 5.17
C ASP A 17 13.26 6.01 3.71
N GLY A 18 12.54 5.18 2.95
CA GLY A 18 12.78 4.95 1.52
C GLY A 18 13.63 3.72 1.19
N ARG A 19 14.13 2.97 2.18
CA ARG A 19 14.78 1.68 1.91
C ARG A 19 13.77 0.67 1.38
N THR A 20 14.13 -0.02 0.30
CA THR A 20 13.33 -1.10 -0.29
C THR A 20 14.03 -2.45 -0.17
N ILE A 21 13.28 -3.48 0.19
CA ILE A 21 13.78 -4.85 0.37
C ILE A 21 12.97 -5.77 -0.55
N ALA A 22 13.64 -6.40 -1.51
CA ALA A 22 13.01 -7.36 -2.40
C ALA A 22 12.60 -8.62 -1.63
N VAL A 23 11.40 -9.12 -1.90
CA VAL A 23 10.88 -10.37 -1.36
C VAL A 23 10.92 -11.42 -2.48
N PRO A 24 11.82 -12.43 -2.40
CA PRO A 24 12.02 -13.40 -3.49
C PRO A 24 10.84 -14.35 -3.74
N SER A 25 9.87 -14.40 -2.82
CA SER A 25 8.72 -15.30 -2.90
C SER A 25 7.50 -14.59 -2.29
N PHE A 26 7.05 -14.99 -1.12
CA PHE A 26 5.91 -14.40 -0.42
C PHE A 26 6.35 -13.66 0.83
N HIS A 27 5.63 -12.62 1.21
CA HIS A 27 5.89 -11.84 2.42
C HIS A 27 5.94 -12.74 3.67
N GLU A 28 5.04 -13.72 3.81
CA GLU A 28 5.05 -14.66 4.96
C GLU A 28 6.31 -15.54 4.98
N SER A 29 6.74 -16.03 3.82
CA SER A 29 7.96 -16.85 3.73
C SER A 29 9.21 -16.05 4.10
N TRP A 30 9.22 -14.77 3.71
CA TRP A 30 10.28 -13.85 4.10
C TRP A 30 10.27 -13.59 5.60
N LEU A 31 9.11 -13.36 6.22
CA LEU A 31 8.98 -13.15 7.66
C LEU A 31 9.49 -14.37 8.46
N ALA A 32 9.13 -15.58 8.04
CA ALA A 32 9.61 -16.81 8.65
C ALA A 32 11.14 -16.96 8.56
N SER A 33 11.74 -16.49 7.47
CA SER A 33 13.19 -16.55 7.25
C SER A 33 13.97 -15.41 7.95
N HIS A 34 13.28 -14.36 8.41
CA HIS A 34 13.89 -13.18 9.04
C HIS A 34 13.27 -12.87 10.42
N PRO A 35 13.27 -13.82 11.37
CA PRO A 35 12.55 -13.69 12.64
C PRO A 35 12.99 -12.51 13.50
N ALA A 36 14.28 -12.14 13.44
CA ALA A 36 14.82 -10.99 14.16
C ALA A 36 14.21 -9.66 13.67
N ILE A 37 13.94 -9.53 12.37
CA ILE A 37 13.30 -8.35 11.79
C ILE A 37 11.78 -8.43 11.95
N ALA A 38 11.21 -9.62 11.74
CA ALA A 38 9.77 -9.85 11.78
C ALA A 38 9.14 -9.54 13.15
N GLY A 39 9.92 -9.51 14.23
CA GLY A 39 9.41 -9.18 15.57
C GLY A 39 8.28 -10.11 16.02
N GLY A 40 8.37 -11.39 15.63
CA GLY A 40 7.34 -12.40 15.88
C GLY A 40 6.01 -12.16 15.16
N ALA A 41 5.96 -11.34 14.10
CA ALA A 41 4.81 -11.26 13.21
C ALA A 41 4.64 -12.57 12.43
N ARG A 42 3.41 -13.09 12.38
CA ARG A 42 3.08 -14.36 11.73
C ARG A 42 2.55 -14.18 10.31
N ASN A 43 2.13 -12.97 9.96
CA ASN A 43 1.60 -12.62 8.66
C ASN A 43 1.93 -11.15 8.32
N THR A 44 1.68 -10.80 7.06
CA THR A 44 1.96 -9.49 6.49
C THR A 44 1.28 -8.34 7.25
N ILE A 45 0.01 -8.51 7.63
CA ILE A 45 -0.76 -7.48 8.35
C ILE A 45 -0.17 -7.23 9.75
N GLU A 46 0.14 -8.28 10.50
CA GLU A 46 0.79 -8.17 11.80
C GLU A 46 2.13 -7.45 11.70
N PHE A 47 2.92 -7.77 10.66
CA PHE A 47 4.22 -7.15 10.47
C PHE A 47 4.10 -5.66 10.13
N VAL A 48 3.21 -5.30 9.20
CA VAL A 48 2.92 -3.89 8.84
C VAL A 48 2.48 -3.11 10.08
N LYS A 49 1.54 -3.67 10.88
CA LYS A 49 1.07 -3.04 12.12
C LYS A 49 2.20 -2.80 13.14
N LYS A 50 3.10 -3.78 13.33
CA LYS A 50 4.21 -3.69 14.28
C LYS A 50 5.33 -2.77 13.82
N SER A 51 5.73 -2.88 12.55
CA SER A 51 6.92 -2.22 12.00
C SER A 51 6.65 -0.81 11.49
N GLY A 52 5.41 -0.53 11.04
CA GLY A 52 5.09 0.67 10.27
C GLY A 52 5.69 0.67 8.87
N TRP A 53 6.19 -0.47 8.37
CA TRP A 53 6.64 -0.63 7.00
C TRP A 53 5.45 -0.86 6.09
N LEU A 54 5.60 -0.52 4.80
CA LEU A 54 4.61 -0.85 3.79
C LEU A 54 4.90 -2.24 3.22
N SER A 55 3.85 -3.04 3.05
CA SER A 55 3.89 -4.19 2.15
C SER A 55 3.53 -3.70 0.76
N VAL A 56 4.36 -3.98 -0.25
CA VAL A 56 4.11 -3.51 -1.62
C VAL A 56 4.27 -4.67 -2.59
N THR A 57 3.32 -4.81 -3.51
CA THR A 57 3.42 -5.77 -4.63
C THR A 57 3.14 -5.04 -5.93
N LEU A 58 4.12 -5.01 -6.83
CA LEU A 58 3.93 -4.51 -8.19
C LEU A 58 3.69 -5.71 -9.11
N TYR A 59 2.47 -5.82 -9.63
CA TYR A 59 2.08 -6.88 -10.56
C TYR A 59 2.49 -6.52 -11.99
N THR A 60 2.71 -7.56 -12.80
CA THR A 60 2.84 -7.42 -14.25
C THR A 60 1.63 -6.68 -14.81
N GLY A 61 1.85 -5.67 -15.64
CA GLY A 61 0.80 -4.77 -16.15
C GLY A 61 0.62 -3.48 -15.35
N GLY A 62 1.42 -3.27 -14.29
CA GLY A 62 1.57 -1.96 -13.64
C GLY A 62 0.59 -1.66 -12.51
N MET A 63 -0.16 -2.66 -12.04
CA MET A 63 -0.97 -2.50 -10.83
C MET A 63 -0.07 -2.66 -9.61
N VAL A 64 -0.10 -1.69 -8.70
CA VAL A 64 0.57 -1.78 -7.39
C VAL A 64 -0.45 -1.96 -6.27
N GLU A 65 -0.24 -2.95 -5.42
CA GLU A 65 -0.96 -3.11 -4.15
C GLU A 65 -0.05 -2.66 -2.99
N ILE A 66 -0.60 -1.89 -2.07
CA ILE A 66 0.10 -1.33 -0.92
C ILE A 66 -0.72 -1.62 0.33
N ILE A 67 -0.12 -2.30 1.32
CA ILE A 67 -0.68 -2.43 2.67
C ILE A 67 0.04 -1.45 3.59
N SER A 68 -0.73 -0.54 4.17
CA SER A 68 -0.27 0.48 5.11
C SER A 68 -0.88 0.23 6.49
N ARG A 69 -0.17 0.58 7.56
CA ARG A 69 -0.67 0.43 8.93
C ARG A 69 -1.76 1.44 9.27
N ASP A 70 -1.57 2.68 8.83
CA ASP A 70 -2.38 3.82 9.26
C ASP A 70 -2.28 4.94 8.22
N GLN A 71 -3.42 5.33 7.66
CA GLN A 71 -3.55 6.42 6.70
C GLN A 71 -3.31 7.79 7.34
N ASN A 72 -3.49 7.95 8.65
CA ASN A 72 -3.31 9.22 9.36
C ASN A 72 -1.86 9.45 9.80
N ASP A 73 -0.99 8.44 9.69
CA ASP A 73 0.44 8.56 9.98
C ASP A 73 1.14 9.35 8.85
N PRO A 74 1.62 10.58 9.10
CA PRO A 74 2.22 11.41 8.05
C PRO A 74 3.46 10.77 7.42
N ARG A 75 4.16 9.89 8.15
CA ARG A 75 5.33 9.18 7.62
C ARG A 75 4.90 8.15 6.58
N GLN A 76 3.78 7.47 6.81
CA GLN A 76 3.25 6.51 5.86
C GLN A 76 2.60 7.19 4.65
N GLN A 77 1.85 8.27 4.85
CA GLN A 77 1.36 9.10 3.74
C GLN A 77 2.51 9.54 2.83
N LYS A 78 3.56 10.12 3.42
CA LYS A 78 4.75 10.55 2.67
C LYS A 78 5.41 9.38 1.94
N ALA A 79 5.59 8.24 2.61
CA ALA A 79 6.20 7.06 1.99
C ALA A 79 5.38 6.54 0.80
N ILE A 80 4.04 6.52 0.91
CA ILE A 80 3.14 6.13 -0.19
C ILE A 80 3.27 7.11 -1.36
N LEU A 81 3.22 8.42 -1.09
CA LEU A 81 3.34 9.43 -2.15
C LEU A 81 4.68 9.31 -2.89
N GLN A 82 5.79 9.18 -2.15
CA GLN A 82 7.13 9.02 -2.74
C GLN A 82 7.26 7.71 -3.52
N LEU A 83 6.67 6.62 -3.03
CA LEU A 83 6.62 5.33 -3.73
C LEU A 83 5.87 5.45 -5.06
N LEU A 84 4.69 6.08 -5.06
CA LEU A 84 3.90 6.25 -6.27
C LEU A 84 4.59 7.18 -7.28
N GLU A 85 5.17 8.28 -6.81
CA GLU A 85 5.89 9.25 -7.65
C GLU A 85 7.12 8.63 -8.32
N VAL A 86 8.00 7.98 -7.54
CA VAL A 86 9.25 7.39 -8.06
C VAL A 86 8.99 6.31 -9.10
N ASN A 87 7.93 5.52 -8.91
CA ASN A 87 7.61 4.38 -9.77
C ASN A 87 6.54 4.71 -10.82
N ARG A 88 6.08 5.97 -10.90
CA ARG A 88 4.96 6.40 -11.76
C ARG A 88 4.99 5.85 -13.20
N PRO A 89 6.13 5.81 -13.92
CA PRO A 89 6.19 5.29 -15.27
C PRO A 89 5.80 3.80 -15.40
N LEU A 90 5.87 3.04 -14.31
CA LEU A 90 5.50 1.62 -14.25
C LEU A 90 4.04 1.42 -13.87
N LEU A 91 3.36 2.46 -13.36
CA LEU A 91 2.06 2.31 -12.71
C LEU A 91 0.90 2.62 -13.66
N THR A 92 -0.08 1.73 -13.64
CA THR A 92 -1.38 1.89 -14.32
C THR A 92 -2.52 2.03 -13.32
N LYS A 93 -2.35 1.51 -12.11
CA LYS A 93 -3.34 1.52 -11.02
C LYS A 93 -2.63 1.36 -9.67
N ALA A 94 -3.16 1.97 -8.61
CA ALA A 94 -2.77 1.65 -7.24
C ALA A 94 -3.97 1.21 -6.41
N VAL A 95 -3.76 0.24 -5.53
CA VAL A 95 -4.73 -0.21 -4.52
C VAL A 95 -4.05 -0.10 -3.16
N ILE A 96 -4.65 0.65 -2.25
CA ILE A 96 -4.11 0.92 -0.93
C ILE A 96 -5.08 0.33 0.09
N PHE A 97 -4.59 -0.64 0.85
CA PHE A 97 -5.32 -1.32 1.90
C PHE A 97 -4.80 -0.88 3.26
N VAL A 98 -5.69 -0.44 4.14
CA VAL A 98 -5.39 -0.18 5.54
C VAL A 98 -6.16 -1.17 6.39
N PRO A 99 -5.51 -2.11 7.10
CA PRO A 99 -6.21 -3.19 7.80
C PRO A 99 -7.16 -2.78 8.92
N ALA A 100 -7.17 -1.51 9.32
CA ALA A 100 -8.09 -0.96 10.31
C ALA A 100 -9.36 -0.36 9.69
N LEU A 101 -9.41 -0.24 8.36
CA LEU A 101 -10.51 0.35 7.61
C LEU A 101 -11.20 -0.71 6.75
N ASP A 102 -12.48 -0.49 6.48
CA ASP A 102 -13.25 -1.31 5.56
C ASP A 102 -12.95 -0.91 4.11
N GLY A 103 -12.72 -1.90 3.24
CA GLY A 103 -12.45 -1.69 1.82
C GLY A 103 -11.00 -1.30 1.50
N CYS A 104 -10.80 -0.73 0.31
CA CYS A 104 -9.50 -0.28 -0.18
C CYS A 104 -9.64 1.02 -0.98
N LEU A 105 -8.63 1.88 -0.92
CA LEU A 105 -8.55 3.05 -1.77
C LEU A 105 -7.95 2.64 -3.12
N THR A 106 -8.73 2.80 -4.18
CA THR A 106 -8.28 2.53 -5.55
C THR A 106 -8.01 3.82 -6.30
N LEU A 107 -6.83 3.93 -6.90
CA LEU A 107 -6.39 5.09 -7.67
C LEU A 107 -6.18 4.68 -9.14
N GLY A 108 -6.90 5.36 -10.04
CA GLY A 108 -6.74 5.23 -11.48
C GLY A 108 -5.54 6.03 -12.02
N PRO A 109 -5.15 5.81 -13.28
CA PRO A 109 -3.99 6.47 -13.89
C PRO A 109 -4.08 8.00 -13.85
N GLU A 110 -5.28 8.57 -14.01
CA GLU A 110 -5.52 10.01 -13.94
C GLU A 110 -5.30 10.60 -12.54
N THR A 111 -5.44 9.79 -11.49
CA THR A 111 -5.19 10.22 -10.11
C THR A 111 -3.73 10.04 -9.72
N LEU A 112 -3.02 9.07 -10.33
CA LEU A 112 -1.62 8.77 -10.04
C LEU A 112 -0.66 9.92 -10.42
N ASP A 113 -1.09 10.84 -11.28
CA ASP A 113 -0.32 12.04 -11.66
C ASP A 113 -0.54 13.25 -10.74
N ASP A 114 -1.42 13.14 -9.74
CA ASP A 114 -1.83 14.26 -8.87
C ASP A 114 -1.58 13.94 -7.40
N SER A 115 -0.37 14.24 -6.92
CA SER A 115 0.05 13.94 -5.54
C SER A 115 -0.78 14.68 -4.49
N GLU A 116 -1.29 15.87 -4.78
CA GLU A 116 -2.17 16.61 -3.86
C GLU A 116 -3.51 15.89 -3.72
N ARG A 117 -4.11 15.48 -4.84
CA ARG A 117 -5.35 14.69 -4.84
C ARG A 117 -5.18 13.36 -4.13
N ILE A 118 -4.07 12.65 -4.36
CA ILE A 118 -3.77 11.39 -3.63
C ILE A 118 -3.72 11.66 -2.12
N SER A 119 -3.06 12.73 -1.70
CA SER A 119 -2.94 13.10 -0.28
C SER A 119 -4.31 13.34 0.36
N VAL A 120 -5.20 14.07 -0.34
CA VAL A 120 -6.58 14.31 0.10
C VAL A 120 -7.37 13.02 0.20
N LEU A 121 -7.26 12.13 -0.79
CA LEU A 121 -7.96 10.83 -0.79
C LEU A 121 -7.47 9.91 0.34
N LEU A 122 -6.16 9.87 0.60
CA LEU A 122 -5.58 9.13 1.72
C LEU A 122 -6.12 9.64 3.07
N ALA A 123 -6.14 10.96 3.27
CA ALA A 123 -6.62 11.57 4.50
C ALA A 123 -8.13 11.36 4.72
N ARG A 124 -8.92 11.19 3.65
CA ARG A 124 -10.38 11.00 3.71
C ARG A 124 -10.83 9.55 3.58
N PHE A 125 -9.90 8.60 3.54
CA PHE A 125 -10.23 7.20 3.26
C PHE A 125 -11.21 6.60 4.29
N GLU A 126 -11.23 7.12 5.53
CA GLU A 126 -12.23 6.77 6.56
C GLU A 126 -13.68 7.12 6.15
N GLU A 127 -13.88 8.22 5.43
CA GLU A 127 -15.22 8.73 5.07
C GLU A 127 -15.84 7.99 3.89
N THR A 128 -15.02 7.35 3.05
CA THR A 128 -15.46 6.70 1.79
C THR A 128 -15.84 5.23 1.96
N ALA A 129 -15.45 4.59 3.06
CA ALA A 129 -15.82 3.20 3.37
C ALA A 129 -17.31 3.02 3.73
N THR A 130 -18.04 4.11 3.97
CA THR A 130 -19.48 4.12 4.36
C THR A 130 -20.44 4.34 3.19
N THR A 131 -20.00 4.24 1.93
CA THR A 131 -20.90 4.32 0.75
C THR A 131 -20.76 3.09 -0.15
N ALA A 132 -20.96 1.91 0.43
CA ALA A 132 -21.51 0.80 -0.33
C ALA A 132 -23.04 0.99 -0.39
N ASP A 133 -23.52 1.44 -1.55
CA ASP A 133 -24.93 1.65 -1.88
C ASP A 133 -25.77 0.36 -1.72
N PRO A 134 -26.88 0.35 -0.96
CA PRO A 134 -27.83 -0.76 -0.95
C PRO A 134 -28.76 -0.62 -2.17
N GLN A 135 -28.36 -1.17 -3.32
CA GLN A 135 -29.30 -1.30 -4.43
C GLN A 135 -30.31 -2.42 -4.15
N GLY A 136 -31.59 -2.03 -4.09
CA GLY A 136 -32.66 -2.78 -4.75
C GLY A 136 -33.71 -3.41 -3.85
N SER A 137 -34.77 -2.66 -3.54
CA SER A 137 -36.13 -3.20 -3.40
C SER A 137 -37.14 -2.14 -3.83
N THR A 138 -37.44 -2.13 -5.13
CA THR A 138 -38.74 -1.67 -5.63
C THR A 138 -39.30 -2.79 -6.48
N GLU A 139 -40.00 -3.70 -5.82
CA GLU A 139 -41.05 -4.52 -6.41
C GLU A 139 -42.27 -4.42 -5.47
N GLY A 140 -43.40 -3.97 -6.01
CA GLY A 140 -44.67 -3.78 -5.30
C GLY A 140 -45.44 -2.56 -5.77
#